data_AF-A0A7Z1S6P2-F1
#
_entry.id   AF-A0A7Z1S6P2-F1
#
_cell.length_a   1.000
_cell.length_b   1.000
_cell.length_c   1.000
_cell.angle_alpha   90.00
_cell.angle_beta   90.00
_cell.angle_gamma   90.00
#
_symmetry.space_group_name_H-M   'P 1'
#
loop_
_entity.id
_entity.type
_entity.pdbx_description
1 polymer ?
#
loop_
_entity_poly.entity_id
_entity_poly.type
_entity_poly.pdbx_seq_one_letter_code
_entity_poly.pdbx_strand_id
1 'polypeptide(L)'
;MGSTVKYRKFILPIVVGLIIWALTPIKPDALNDQAWFMFAIFVSTIIACITQPMTIGAVSIIGFTIMILVGIVDTKTAVQGFGNSSIWLIAMAFFISRGFVKTGLGRRIALQFVKLFGKKTLGLAYSLVGVDLILAPATPSNTARA
;
A
#
# COMPACT_ATOMS: atom_id res chain seq x y z
N MET A 1 14.70 -25.50 -1.77
CA MET A 1 13.63 -24.52 -2.08
C MET A 1 12.73 -24.43 -0.85
N GLY A 2 13.08 -23.58 0.13
CA GLY A 2 12.22 -23.36 1.29
C GLY A 2 10.99 -22.56 0.86
N SER A 3 9.79 -23.02 1.21
CA SER A 3 8.54 -22.38 0.82
C SER A 3 8.54 -20.90 1.21
N THR A 4 8.47 -20.00 0.23
CA THR A 4 8.34 -18.54 0.40
C THR A 4 7.00 -18.14 1.03
N VAL A 5 6.11 -19.11 1.27
CA VAL A 5 4.75 -18.94 1.78
C VAL A 5 4.67 -19.40 3.23
N LYS A 6 4.26 -18.49 4.12
CA LYS A 6 4.10 -18.79 5.55
C LYS A 6 2.65 -19.18 5.84
N TYR A 7 2.29 -20.42 5.53
CA TYR A 7 0.91 -20.93 5.64
C TYR A 7 0.25 -20.69 7.01
N ARG A 8 0.99 -20.81 8.12
CA ARG A 8 0.48 -20.54 9.48
C ARG A 8 -0.08 -19.13 9.63
N LYS A 9 0.46 -18.17 8.88
CA LYS A 9 0.04 -16.77 8.96
C LYS A 9 -1.24 -16.47 8.20
N PHE A 10 -1.72 -17.38 7.34
CA PHE A 10 -3.04 -17.26 6.70
C PHE A 10 -4.19 -17.60 7.66
N ILE A 11 -3.91 -18.34 8.74
CA ILE A 11 -4.94 -18.78 9.68
C ILE A 11 -5.65 -17.57 10.29
N LEU A 12 -4.89 -16.59 10.79
CA LEU A 12 -5.47 -15.40 11.43
C LEU A 12 -6.40 -14.59 10.51
N PRO A 13 -5.98 -14.13 9.31
CA PRO A 13 -6.86 -13.36 8.43
C PRO A 13 -8.08 -14.16 7.95
N ILE A 14 -7.92 -15.46 7.66
CA ILE A 14 -9.04 -16.30 7.23
C ILE A 14 -10.05 -16.48 8.37
N VAL A 15 -9.58 -16.81 9.58
CA VAL A 15 -10.44 -17.00 10.75
C VAL A 15 -11.20 -15.73 11.08
N VAL A 16 -10.52 -14.57 11.09
CA VAL A 16 -11.19 -13.29 11.36
C VAL A 16 -12.22 -12.96 10.27
N GLY A 17 -11.88 -13.17 8.99
CA GLY A 17 -12.82 -12.97 7.89
C GLY A 17 -14.07 -13.86 8.00
N LEU A 18 -13.88 -15.14 8.32
CA LEU A 18 -14.97 -16.10 8.52
C LEU A 18 -15.80 -15.78 9.76
N ILE A 19 -15.20 -15.31 10.85
CA ILE A 19 -15.94 -14.88 12.05
C ILE A 19 -16.83 -13.67 11.71
N ILE A 20 -16.28 -12.65 11.04
CA ILE A 20 -17.07 -11.47 10.65
C ILE A 20 -18.19 -11.89 9.69
N TRP A 21 -17.92 -12.81 8.77
CA TRP A 21 -18.94 -13.38 7.90
C TRP A 21 -19.99 -14.18 8.68
N ALA A 22 -19.61 -15.01 9.65
CA ALA A 22 -20.57 -15.75 10.47
C ALA A 22 -21.43 -14.83 11.35
N LEU A 23 -20.93 -13.64 11.68
CA LEU A 23 -21.63 -12.60 12.45
C LEU A 23 -22.62 -11.75 11.61
N THR A 24 -22.87 -12.11 10.35
CA THR A 24 -23.92 -11.49 9.51
C THR A 24 -25.30 -11.37 10.18
N PRO A 25 -25.76 -12.34 11.00
CA PRO A 25 -27.04 -12.22 11.72
C PRO A 25 -27.10 -11.08 12.75
N ILE A 26 -25.95 -10.54 13.16
CA ILE A 26 -25.81 -9.46 14.15
C ILE A 26 -25.41 -8.14 13.46
N LYS A 27 -25.54 -8.05 12.13
CA LYS A 27 -25.20 -6.80 11.44
C LYS A 27 -26.14 -5.68 11.93
N PRO A 28 -25.64 -4.44 12.05
CA PRO A 28 -26.51 -3.29 12.27
C PRO A 28 -27.54 -3.14 11.13
N ASP A 29 -28.80 -2.89 11.47
CA ASP A 29 -29.91 -2.81 10.49
C ASP A 29 -29.69 -1.78 9.37
N ALA A 30 -28.83 -0.78 9.60
CA ALA A 30 -28.48 0.23 8.62
C ALA A 30 -27.54 -0.27 7.49
N LEU A 31 -26.98 -1.47 7.58
CA LEU A 31 -26.00 -2.00 6.62
C LEU A 31 -26.64 -3.00 5.65
N ASN A 32 -26.27 -2.94 4.37
CA ASN A 32 -26.60 -3.98 3.39
C ASN A 32 -25.72 -5.23 3.61
N ASP A 33 -26.19 -6.43 3.27
CA ASP A 33 -25.43 -7.68 3.36
C ASP A 33 -24.14 -7.62 2.53
N GLN A 34 -24.24 -7.02 1.33
CA GLN A 34 -23.07 -6.80 0.47
C GLN A 34 -22.00 -5.92 1.14
N ALA A 35 -22.41 -4.89 1.87
CA ALA A 35 -21.49 -4.00 2.58
C ALA A 35 -20.80 -4.73 3.74
N TRP A 36 -21.51 -5.63 4.42
CA TRP A 36 -20.96 -6.46 5.49
C TRP A 36 -19.91 -7.46 4.98
N PHE A 37 -20.17 -8.12 3.85
CA PHE A 37 -19.20 -9.03 3.24
C PHE A 37 -17.97 -8.28 2.70
N MET A 38 -18.17 -7.10 2.10
CA MET A 38 -17.06 -6.24 1.66
C MET A 38 -16.18 -5.85 2.86
N PHE A 39 -16.80 -5.52 4.00
CA PHE A 39 -16.09 -5.22 5.24
C PHE A 39 -15.30 -6.44 5.76
N ALA A 40 -15.90 -7.63 5.76
CA ALA A 40 -15.23 -8.86 6.19
C ALA A 40 -13.96 -9.15 5.37
N ILE A 41 -14.05 -9.05 4.04
CA ILE A 41 -12.90 -9.24 3.14
C ILE A 41 -11.87 -8.13 3.33
N PHE A 42 -12.30 -6.88 3.51
CA PHE A 42 -11.41 -5.75 3.72
C PHE A 42 -10.57 -5.94 5.00
N VAL A 43 -11.21 -6.24 6.13
CA VAL A 43 -10.53 -6.48 7.42
C VAL A 43 -9.60 -7.69 7.32
N SER A 44 -10.06 -8.79 6.72
CA SER A 44 -9.24 -9.98 6.49
C SER A 44 -7.98 -9.64 5.67
N THR A 45 -8.13 -8.86 4.60
CA THR A 45 -7.02 -8.44 3.73
C THR A 45 -6.04 -7.52 4.46
N ILE A 46 -6.51 -6.58 5.28
CA ILE A 46 -5.64 -5.72 6.11
C ILE A 46 -4.82 -6.58 7.09
N ILE A 47 -5.45 -7.53 7.77
CA ILE A 47 -4.75 -8.44 8.70
C ILE A 47 -3.73 -9.29 7.94
N ALA A 48 -4.06 -9.75 6.73
CA ALA A 48 -3.13 -10.46 5.88
C ALA A 48 -1.93 -9.57 5.46
N CYS A 49 -2.15 -8.29 5.16
CA CYS A 49 -1.08 -7.33 4.87
C CYS A 49 -0.15 -7.09 6.08
N ILE A 50 -0.68 -7.11 7.31
CA ILE A 50 0.12 -6.96 8.54
C ILE A 50 0.88 -8.25 8.87
N THR A 51 0.20 -9.39 8.84
CA THR A 51 0.82 -10.69 9.14
C THR A 51 1.85 -11.08 8.08
N GLN A 52 1.72 -10.57 6.85
CA GLN A 52 2.61 -10.84 5.72
C GLN A 52 2.83 -12.35 5.52
N PRO A 53 1.77 -13.12 5.18
CA PRO A 53 1.90 -14.52 4.82
C PRO A 53 2.59 -14.68 3.45
N MET A 54 2.46 -13.66 2.60
CA MET A 54 3.09 -13.49 1.29
C MET A 54 3.42 -12.00 1.05
N THR A 55 3.95 -11.64 -0.12
CA THR A 55 4.14 -10.24 -0.53
C THR A 55 2.82 -9.50 -0.51
N ILE A 56 2.85 -8.22 -0.13
CA ILE A 56 1.64 -7.37 0.00
C ILE A 56 0.84 -7.38 -1.32
N GLY A 57 1.51 -7.27 -2.46
CA GLY A 57 0.85 -7.33 -3.77
C GLY A 57 0.09 -8.63 -4.02
N ALA A 58 0.67 -9.78 -3.65
CA ALA A 58 0.01 -11.07 -3.85
C ALA A 58 -1.20 -11.25 -2.90
N VAL A 59 -1.07 -10.81 -1.64
CA VAL A 59 -2.19 -10.81 -0.68
C VAL A 59 -3.34 -9.94 -1.19
N SER A 60 -3.04 -8.74 -1.70
CA SER A 60 -4.05 -7.84 -2.27
C SER A 60 -4.74 -8.43 -3.49
N ILE A 61 -4.01 -9.13 -4.37
CA ILE A 61 -4.62 -9.81 -5.54
C ILE A 61 -5.54 -10.94 -5.09
N ILE A 62 -5.14 -11.74 -4.10
CA ILE A 62 -5.98 -12.82 -3.56
C ILE A 62 -7.28 -12.23 -2.97
N GLY A 63 -7.18 -11.18 -2.15
CA GLY A 63 -8.37 -10.51 -1.59
C GLY A 63 -9.28 -9.94 -2.68
N PHE A 64 -8.70 -9.30 -3.70
CA PHE A 64 -9.42 -8.80 -4.88
C PHE A 64 -10.13 -9.92 -5.65
N THR A 65 -9.47 -11.05 -5.88
CA THR A 65 -10.08 -12.21 -6.56
C THR A 65 -11.22 -12.79 -5.74
N ILE A 66 -11.04 -12.97 -4.42
CA ILE A 66 -12.11 -13.48 -3.53
C ILE A 66 -13.32 -12.55 -3.56
N MET A 67 -13.11 -11.23 -3.52
CA MET A 67 -14.20 -10.24 -3.61
C MET A 67 -15.05 -10.38 -4.88
N ILE A 68 -14.41 -10.62 -6.04
CA ILE A 68 -15.11 -10.84 -7.31
C ILE A 68 -15.80 -12.22 -7.31
N LEU A 69 -15.13 -13.27 -6.83
CA LEU A 69 -15.69 -14.63 -6.79
C LEU A 69 -16.91 -14.74 -5.88
N VAL A 70 -16.94 -14.01 -4.77
CA VAL A 70 -18.10 -13.92 -3.87
C VAL A 70 -19.24 -13.09 -4.49
N GLY A 71 -18.98 -12.37 -5.60
CA GLY A 71 -20.01 -11.60 -6.32
C GLY A 71 -20.38 -10.28 -5.63
N ILE A 72 -19.50 -9.74 -4.79
CA ILE A 72 -19.75 -8.47 -4.07
C ILE A 72 -19.67 -7.28 -5.03
N VAL A 73 -18.74 -7.32 -5.97
CA VAL A 73 -18.48 -6.26 -6.95
C VAL A 73 -18.32 -6.89 -8.33
N ASP A 74 -18.93 -6.28 -9.35
CA ASP A 74 -18.76 -6.71 -10.74
C ASP A 74 -17.29 -6.52 -11.20
N THR A 75 -16.84 -7.38 -12.10
CA THR A 75 -15.45 -7.38 -12.60
C THR A 75 -15.09 -6.03 -13.24
N LYS A 76 -16.03 -5.39 -13.95
CA LYS A 76 -15.81 -4.08 -14.56
C LYS A 76 -15.53 -3.01 -13.51
N THR A 77 -16.35 -2.96 -12.47
CA THR A 77 -16.20 -2.01 -11.36
C THR A 77 -14.93 -2.29 -10.55
N ALA A 78 -14.58 -3.56 -10.36
CA ALA A 78 -13.37 -3.94 -9.64
C ALA A 78 -12.10 -3.46 -10.36
N VAL A 79 -12.04 -3.61 -11.69
CA VAL A 79 -10.85 -3.23 -12.49
C VAL A 79 -10.68 -1.72 -12.59
N GLN A 80 -11.75 -0.93 -12.45
CA GLN A 80 -11.64 0.55 -12.43
C GLN A 80 -10.68 1.06 -11.35
N GLY A 81 -10.50 0.32 -10.24
CA GLY A 81 -9.55 0.67 -9.19
C GLY A 81 -8.08 0.74 -9.67
N PHE A 82 -7.70 -0.04 -10.68
CA PHE A 82 -6.36 0.01 -11.28
C PHE A 82 -6.10 1.25 -12.14
N GLY A 83 -7.16 1.97 -12.53
CA GLY A 83 -7.09 3.23 -13.28
C GLY A 83 -6.88 4.46 -12.40
N ASN A 84 -6.63 4.31 -11.09
CA ASN A 84 -6.50 5.44 -10.19
C ASN A 84 -5.27 6.31 -10.51
N SER A 85 -5.50 7.60 -10.77
CA SER A 85 -4.45 8.56 -11.13
C SER A 85 -3.34 8.70 -10.08
N SER A 86 -3.67 8.58 -8.79
CA SER A 86 -2.67 8.65 -7.72
C SER A 86 -1.75 7.43 -7.72
N ILE A 87 -2.27 6.24 -8.01
CA ILE A 87 -1.45 5.02 -8.13
C ILE A 87 -0.49 5.14 -9.32
N TRP A 88 -0.97 5.63 -10.46
CA TRP A 88 -0.14 5.84 -11.64
C TRP A 88 0.92 6.94 -11.46
N LEU A 89 0.61 8.00 -10.72
CA LEU A 89 1.59 9.03 -10.35
C LEU A 89 2.76 8.41 -9.57
N ILE A 90 2.46 7.56 -8.59
CA ILE A 90 3.47 6.85 -7.80
C ILE A 90 4.30 5.92 -8.70
N ALA A 91 3.66 5.16 -9.59
CA ALA A 91 4.36 4.28 -10.53
C ALA A 91 5.35 5.06 -11.43
N MET A 92 4.94 6.21 -11.96
CA MET A 92 5.80 7.08 -12.77
C MET A 92 6.96 7.66 -11.95
N ALA A 93 6.72 8.08 -10.71
CA ALA A 93 7.76 8.55 -9.80
C ALA A 93 8.82 7.45 -9.55
N PHE A 94 8.41 6.20 -9.35
CA PHE A 94 9.34 5.07 -9.23
C PHE A 94 10.18 4.83 -10.48
N PHE A 95 9.60 4.95 -11.68
CA PHE A 95 10.36 4.84 -12.93
C PHE A 95 11.41 5.95 -13.08
N ILE A 96 11.05 7.20 -12.78
CA ILE A 96 11.99 8.34 -12.80
C ILE A 96 13.10 8.14 -11.76
N SER A 97 12.74 7.74 -10.53
CA SER A 97 13.69 7.44 -9.45
C SER A 97 14.71 6.38 -9.87
N ARG A 98 14.27 5.29 -10.52
CA ARG A 98 15.18 4.27 -11.06
C ARG A 98 16.11 4.84 -12.14
N GLY A 99 15.65 5.79 -12.95
CA GLY A 99 16.50 6.55 -13.88
C GLY A 99 17.61 7.33 -13.18
N PHE A 100 17.29 8.06 -12.10
CA PHE A 100 18.29 8.79 -11.29
C PHE A 100 19.31 7.86 -10.60
N VAL A 101 18.85 6.68 -10.13
CA VAL A 101 19.73 5.68 -9.54
C VAL A 101 20.67 5.09 -10.60
N LYS A 102 20.15 4.72 -11.78
CA LYS A 102 20.94 4.11 -12.86
C LYS A 102 21.98 5.07 -13.45
N THR A 103 21.63 6.34 -13.61
CA THR A 103 22.56 7.40 -14.09
C THR A 103 23.56 7.86 -13.04
N GLY A 104 23.35 7.51 -11.77
CA GLY A 104 24.18 7.94 -10.65
C GLY A 104 23.97 9.40 -10.22
N LEU A 105 23.02 10.13 -10.84
CA LEU A 105 22.72 11.51 -10.47
C LEU A 105 22.26 11.61 -9.00
N GLY A 106 21.41 10.68 -8.56
CA GLY A 106 20.95 10.64 -7.17
C GLY A 106 22.10 10.49 -6.17
N ARG A 107 23.11 9.68 -6.49
CA ARG A 107 24.33 9.54 -5.68
C ARG A 107 25.12 10.85 -5.65
N ARG A 108 25.31 11.51 -6.80
CA ARG A 108 26.05 12.78 -6.88
C ARG A 108 25.39 13.86 -6.02
N ILE A 109 24.07 14.01 -6.11
CA ILE A 109 23.30 14.98 -5.32
C ILE A 109 23.39 14.62 -3.83
N ALA A 110 23.19 13.35 -3.45
CA ALA A 110 23.28 12.92 -2.06
C ALA A 110 24.65 13.22 -1.43
N LEU A 111 25.74 13.01 -2.17
CA LEU A 111 27.09 13.32 -1.68
C LEU A 111 27.31 14.83 -1.48
N GLN A 112 26.72 15.69 -2.31
CA GLN A 112 26.77 17.14 -2.10
C GLN A 112 26.04 17.55 -0.82
N PHE A 113 24.85 16.98 -0.56
CA PHE A 113 24.11 17.23 0.68
C PHE A 113 24.88 16.75 1.92
N VAL A 114 25.51 15.57 1.86
CA VAL A 114 26.37 15.07 2.94
C VAL A 114 27.58 15.97 3.16
N LYS A 115 28.19 16.51 2.09
CA LYS A 115 29.30 17.45 2.20
C LYS A 115 28.91 18.77 2.88
N LEU A 116 27.71 19.29 2.59
CA LEU A 116 27.23 20.55 3.20
C LEU A 116 26.69 20.36 4.63
N PHE A 117 25.85 19.35 4.87
CA PHE A 117 25.04 19.22 6.10
C PHE A 117 25.37 17.97 6.94
N GLY A 118 26.27 17.09 6.47
CA GLY A 118 26.55 15.78 7.04
C GLY A 118 27.41 15.74 8.32
N LYS A 119 27.82 16.88 8.86
CA LYS A 119 28.67 16.92 10.08
C LYS A 119 27.94 16.40 11.33
N LYS A 120 26.61 16.43 11.35
CA LYS A 120 25.74 15.88 12.41
C LYS A 120 24.51 15.23 11.79
N THR A 121 24.04 14.11 12.34
CA THR A 121 22.83 13.39 11.88
C THR A 121 21.59 14.27 11.90
N LEU A 122 21.45 15.14 12.92
CA LEU A 122 20.40 16.16 13.00
C LEU A 122 20.42 17.13 11.80
N GLY A 123 21.60 17.56 11.33
CA GLY A 123 21.72 18.47 10.18
C GLY A 123 21.21 17.85 8.88
N LEU A 124 21.47 16.56 8.66
CA LEU A 124 20.91 15.81 7.53
C LEU A 124 19.39 15.69 7.63
N ALA A 125 18.86 15.35 8.81
CA ALA A 125 17.42 15.25 9.02
C ALA A 125 16.70 16.58 8.75
N TYR A 126 17.22 17.70 9.25
CA TYR A 126 16.66 19.03 8.98
C TYR A 126 16.75 19.41 7.50
N SER A 127 17.82 19.03 6.79
CA SER A 127 17.94 19.31 5.36
C SER A 127 16.87 18.60 4.52
N LEU A 128 16.52 17.35 4.87
CA LEU A 128 15.45 16.59 4.21
C LEU A 128 14.08 17.23 4.44
N VAL A 129 13.78 17.60 5.69
CA VAL A 129 12.52 18.28 6.04
C VAL A 129 12.43 19.66 5.39
N GLY A 130 13.54 20.39 5.30
CA GLY A 130 13.60 21.69 4.65
C GLY A 130 13.32 21.62 3.14
N VAL A 131 13.88 20.61 2.46
CA VAL A 131 13.56 20.34 1.03
C VAL A 131 12.07 20.04 0.88
N ASP A 132 11.52 19.21 1.75
CA ASP A 132 10.10 18.86 1.72
C ASP A 132 9.18 20.07 1.96
N LEU A 133 9.58 20.99 2.86
CA LEU A 133 8.86 22.23 3.15
C LEU A 133 8.85 23.20 1.96
N ILE A 134 10.00 23.35 1.29
CA ILE A 134 10.12 24.22 0.11
C ILE A 134 9.33 23.67 -1.09
N LEU A 135 9.25 22.34 -1.21
CA LEU A 135 8.56 21.67 -2.31
C LEU A 135 7.04 21.57 -2.11
N ALA A 136 6.56 21.60 -0.87
CA ALA A 136 5.15 21.55 -0.49
C ALA A 136 4.21 22.48 -1.29
N PRO A 137 4.51 23.79 -1.48
CA PRO A 137 3.62 24.69 -2.24
C PRO A 137 3.53 24.35 -3.72
N ALA A 138 4.55 23.70 -4.30
CA ALA A 138 4.57 23.34 -5.72
C ALA A 138 3.95 21.97 -6.01
N THR A 139 3.90 21.07 -5.03
CA THR A 139 3.42 19.70 -5.19
C THR A 139 2.39 19.34 -4.11
N PRO A 140 1.08 19.34 -4.43
CA PRO A 140 0.04 19.13 -3.43
C PRO A 140 -0.09 17.67 -2.97
N SER A 141 0.57 16.71 -3.64
CA SER A 141 0.51 15.29 -3.29
C SER A 141 1.68 14.89 -2.38
N ASN A 142 1.39 14.45 -1.17
CA ASN A 142 2.40 13.96 -0.23
C ASN A 142 3.18 12.75 -0.78
N THR A 143 2.51 11.87 -1.53
CA THR A 143 3.17 10.69 -2.11
C THR A 143 4.11 11.05 -3.26
N ALA A 144 3.95 12.22 -3.90
CA ALA A 144 4.88 12.69 -4.91
C ALA A 144 6.11 13.39 -4.30
N ARG A 145 6.03 13.82 -3.04
CA ARG A 145 7.11 14.50 -2.30
C ARG A 145 7.99 13.55 -1.48
N ALA A 146 7.41 12.44 -0.99
CA ALA A 146 8.09 11.40 -0.21
C ALA A 146 9.04 10.55 -1.08
#